data_AF-A0A2L1UN42-F1
#
_entry.id   AF-A0A2L1UN42-F1
#
_cell.length_a   1.000
_cell.length_b   1.000
_cell.length_c   1.000
_cell.angle_alpha   90.00
_cell.angle_beta   90.00
_cell.angle_gamma   90.00
#
_symmetry.space_group_name_H-M   'P 1'
#
loop_
_entity.id
_entity.type
_entity.pdbx_description
1 polymer ?
#
loop_
_entity_poly.entity_id
_entity_poly.type
_entity_poly.pdbx_seq_one_letter_code
_entity_poly.pdbx_strand_id
1 'polypeptide(L)'
;MLHEWLNALHIIAGILWIGGMLAMALVSITFSKTAGMQDNAGKAALLDTVRQWNRCVTSPAMIVLWIAGIVMIVSHGQIPHAWLLIKILVVFFLSALHGLLSGDLRKRATGQPTKNFALLRNAAGIIAICVIVIGVLAVIRPF
;
A
#
# COMPACT_ATOMS: atom_id res chain seq x y z
N MET A 1 2.13 -11.68 -25.86
CA MET A 1 0.67 -11.59 -25.66
C MET A 1 0.28 -11.78 -24.17
N LEU A 2 0.03 -12.99 -23.65
CA LEU A 2 -0.51 -13.16 -22.29
C LEU A 2 0.44 -12.66 -21.18
N HIS A 3 1.75 -12.87 -21.34
CA HIS A 3 2.77 -12.36 -20.41
C HIS A 3 2.82 -10.82 -20.31
N GLU A 4 2.60 -10.11 -21.42
CA GLU A 4 2.62 -8.64 -21.45
C GLU A 4 1.38 -8.05 -20.77
N TRP A 5 0.22 -8.66 -21.00
CA TRP A 5 -1.01 -8.30 -20.30
C TRP A 5 -0.92 -8.55 -18.80
N LEU A 6 -0.30 -9.65 -18.38
CA LEU A 6 -0.08 -9.94 -16.96
C LEU A 6 0.88 -8.93 -16.31
N ASN A 7 1.95 -8.55 -17.02
CA ASN A 7 2.87 -7.50 -16.58
C ASN A 7 2.16 -6.14 -16.45
N ALA A 8 1.34 -5.77 -17.45
CA ALA A 8 0.57 -4.53 -17.42
C ALA A 8 -0.42 -4.52 -16.24
N LEU A 9 -1.14 -5.63 -16.02
CA LEU A 9 -2.06 -5.79 -14.90
C LEU A 9 -1.33 -5.65 -13.56
N HIS A 10 -0.17 -6.29 -13.40
CA HIS A 10 0.64 -6.19 -12.19
C HIS A 10 1.09 -4.75 -11.93
N ILE A 11 1.55 -4.03 -12.95
CA ILE A 11 1.98 -2.63 -12.82
C ILE A 11 0.81 -1.71 -12.46
N ILE A 12 -0.33 -1.82 -13.16
CA ILE A 12 -1.53 -1.03 -12.89
C ILE A 12 -2.03 -1.26 -11.47
N ALA A 13 -2.10 -2.53 -11.05
CA ALA A 13 -2.48 -2.90 -9.69
C ALA A 13 -1.52 -2.29 -8.65
N GLY A 14 -0.21 -2.30 -8.93
CA GLY A 14 0.80 -1.66 -8.09
C GLY A 14 0.59 -0.15 -7.95
N ILE A 15 0.31 0.55 -9.05
CA ILE A 15 0.07 2.00 -9.04
C ILE A 15 -1.18 2.35 -8.22
N LEU A 16 -2.30 1.66 -8.46
CA LEU A 16 -3.55 1.89 -7.72
C LEU A 16 -3.39 1.59 -6.23
N TRP A 17 -2.64 0.54 -5.90
CA TRP A 17 -2.38 0.16 -4.52
C TRP A 17 -1.51 1.19 -3.79
N ILE A 18 -0.38 1.59 -4.38
CA ILE A 18 0.54 2.57 -3.79
C ILE A 18 -0.13 3.95 -3.68
N GLY A 19 -0.84 4.40 -4.72
CA GLY A 19 -1.57 5.67 -4.69
C GLY A 19 -2.63 5.69 -3.59
N GLY A 20 -3.38 4.60 -3.44
CA GLY A 20 -4.34 4.46 -2.34
C GLY A 20 -3.68 4.45 -0.96
N MET A 21 -2.57 3.72 -0.78
CA MET A 21 -1.82 3.72 0.48
C MET A 21 -1.29 5.11 0.86
N LEU A 22 -0.81 5.90 -0.11
CA LEU A 22 -0.37 7.27 0.12
C LEU A 22 -1.54 8.16 0.57
N ALA A 23 -2.72 8.04 -0.06
CA ALA A 23 -3.92 8.75 0.38
C ALA A 23 -4.32 8.37 1.82
N MET A 24 -4.29 7.07 2.14
CA MET A 24 -4.56 6.58 3.50
C MET A 24 -3.56 7.12 4.53
N ALA A 25 -2.27 7.12 4.20
CA ALA A 25 -1.21 7.64 5.06
C ALA A 25 -1.38 9.14 5.32
N LEU A 26 -1.70 9.93 4.29
CA LEU A 26 -1.97 11.35 4.43
C LEU A 26 -3.16 11.61 5.35
N VAL A 27 -4.27 10.88 5.17
CA VAL A 27 -5.43 11.00 6.07
C VAL A 27 -5.09 10.59 7.50
N SER A 28 -4.34 9.52 7.71
CA SER A 28 -3.90 9.10 9.04
C SER A 28 -3.06 10.19 9.74
N ILE A 29 -2.14 10.82 8.99
CA ILE A 29 -1.28 11.89 9.50
C ILE A 29 -2.08 13.16 9.80
N THR A 30 -3.01 13.56 8.93
CA THR A 30 -3.83 14.78 9.15
C THR A 30 -4.71 14.65 10.39
N PHE A 31 -5.33 13.49 10.60
CA PHE A 31 -6.09 13.22 11.81
C PHE A 31 -5.20 13.14 13.06
N SER A 32 -3.99 12.61 12.95
CA SER A 32 -3.04 12.56 14.07
C SER A 32 -2.56 13.95 14.49
N LYS A 33 -2.32 14.85 13.53
CA LYS A 33 -1.86 16.23 13.79
C LYS A 33 -2.95 17.15 14.33
N THR A 34 -4.21 16.86 14.05
CA THR A 34 -5.35 17.69 14.45
C THR A 34 -6.18 17.07 15.57
N ALA A 35 -5.63 16.08 16.27
CA ALA A 35 -6.25 15.45 17.43
C ALA A 35 -6.52 16.51 18.51
N GLY A 36 -7.77 16.64 18.95
CA GLY A 36 -8.20 17.63 19.95
C GLY A 36 -8.65 18.98 19.38
N MET A 37 -8.49 19.22 18.07
CA MET A 37 -9.17 20.33 17.39
C MET A 37 -10.61 19.93 17.09
N GLN A 38 -11.53 20.91 17.09
CA GLN A 38 -12.94 20.65 16.80
C GLN A 38 -13.07 19.90 15.47
N ASP A 39 -13.71 18.73 15.52
CA ASP A 39 -13.89 17.89 14.34
C ASP A 39 -14.89 18.59 13.41
N ASN A 40 -14.50 18.84 12.17
CA ASN A 40 -15.36 19.52 11.20
C ASN A 40 -15.84 18.50 10.16
N ALA A 41 -17.06 18.70 9.66
CA ALA A 41 -17.74 17.74 8.77
C ALA A 41 -16.89 17.31 7.56
N GLY A 42 -15.99 18.18 7.07
CA GLY A 42 -15.06 17.87 5.98
C GLY A 42 -14.04 16.77 6.30
N LYS A 43 -13.52 16.70 7.53
CA LYS A 43 -12.57 15.63 7.93
C LYS A 43 -13.24 14.27 7.96
N ALA A 44 -14.42 14.18 8.58
CA ALA A 44 -15.21 12.97 8.62
C ALA A 44 -15.56 12.46 7.20
N ALA A 45 -16.02 13.36 6.32
CA ALA A 45 -16.32 13.03 4.92
C ALA A 45 -15.09 12.51 4.15
N LEU A 46 -13.92 13.15 4.31
CA LEU A 46 -12.67 12.71 3.71
C LEU A 46 -12.25 11.32 4.22
N LEU A 47 -12.33 11.09 5.53
CA LEU A 47 -12.00 9.81 6.14
C LEU A 47 -12.87 8.69 5.59
N ASP A 48 -14.18 8.90 5.51
CA ASP A 48 -15.09 7.88 5.01
C ASP A 48 -14.92 7.62 3.52
N THR A 49 -14.65 8.68 2.73
CA THR A 49 -14.35 8.55 1.29
C THR A 49 -13.09 7.72 1.07
N VAL A 50 -12.00 7.99 1.81
CA VAL A 50 -10.75 7.23 1.67
C VAL A 50 -10.89 5.80 2.19
N ARG A 51 -11.68 5.56 3.24
CA ARG A 51 -12.01 4.20 3.70
C ARG A 51 -12.80 3.42 2.67
N GLN A 52 -13.76 4.05 2.01
CA GLN A 52 -14.52 3.42 0.94
C GLN A 52 -13.65 3.13 -0.28
N TRP A 53 -12.81 4.10 -0.69
CA TRP A 53 -11.83 3.91 -1.75
C TRP A 53 -10.89 2.74 -1.45
N ASN A 54 -10.39 2.64 -0.21
CA ASN A 54 -9.54 1.53 0.18
C ASN A 54 -10.24 0.18 -0.04
N ARG A 55 -11.51 0.06 0.39
CA ARG A 55 -12.29 -1.18 0.22
C ARG A 55 -12.60 -1.51 -1.23
N CYS A 56 -12.91 -0.52 -2.05
CA CYS A 56 -13.34 -0.73 -3.44
C CYS A 56 -12.19 -0.81 -4.44
N VAL A 57 -11.06 -0.16 -4.16
CA VAL A 57 -9.96 0.01 -5.13
C VAL A 57 -8.64 -0.48 -4.57
N THR A 58 -8.19 0.05 -3.43
CA THR A 58 -6.82 -0.18 -2.95
C THR A 58 -6.58 -1.62 -2.47
N SER A 59 -7.50 -2.19 -1.68
CA SER A 59 -7.40 -3.58 -1.22
C SER A 59 -7.57 -4.59 -2.37
N PRO A 60 -8.55 -4.45 -3.29
CA PRO A 60 -8.61 -5.28 -4.49
C PRO A 60 -7.35 -5.17 -5.37
N ALA A 61 -6.80 -3.97 -5.54
CA ALA A 61 -5.55 -3.77 -6.28
C ALA A 61 -4.37 -4.53 -5.64
N MET A 62 -4.26 -4.53 -4.31
CA MET A 62 -3.25 -5.34 -3.61
C MET A 62 -3.39 -6.84 -3.92
N ILE A 63 -4.63 -7.35 -3.91
CA ILE A 63 -4.92 -8.76 -4.19
C ILE A 63 -4.54 -9.10 -5.63
N VAL A 64 -4.94 -8.28 -6.59
CA VAL A 64 -4.60 -8.46 -8.01
C VAL A 64 -3.09 -8.41 -8.21
N LEU A 65 -2.38 -7.49 -7.55
CA LEU A 65 -0.92 -7.38 -7.60
C LEU A 65 -0.26 -8.68 -7.13
N TRP A 66 -0.70 -9.23 -5.99
CA TRP A 66 -0.18 -10.49 -5.44
C TRP A 66 -0.46 -11.68 -6.36
N ILE A 67 -1.71 -11.84 -6.82
CA ILE A 67 -2.08 -12.93 -7.73
C ILE A 67 -1.25 -12.86 -9.01
N ALA A 68 -1.17 -11.69 -9.65
CA ALA A 68 -0.38 -11.52 -10.86
C ALA A 68 1.10 -11.81 -10.61
N GLY A 69 1.66 -11.34 -9.48
CA GLY A 69 3.05 -11.59 -9.12
C GLY A 69 3.35 -13.08 -8.90
N ILE A 70 2.49 -13.80 -8.18
CA ILE A 70 2.62 -15.24 -7.94
C ILE A 70 2.53 -16.01 -9.25
N VAL A 71 1.54 -15.69 -10.11
CA VAL A 71 1.39 -16.34 -11.42
C VAL A 71 2.65 -16.14 -12.27
N MET A 72 3.24 -14.95 -12.27
CA MET A 72 4.48 -14.67 -13.00
C MET A 72 5.67 -15.49 -12.48
N ILE A 73 5.79 -15.64 -11.16
CA ILE A 73 6.89 -16.41 -10.54
C ILE A 73 6.75 -17.89 -10.89
N VAL A 74 5.54 -18.44 -10.73
CA VAL A 74 5.26 -19.86 -11.03
C VAL A 74 5.42 -20.14 -12.52
N SER A 75 5.01 -19.22 -13.40
CA SER A 75 5.12 -19.42 -14.86
C SER A 75 6.56 -19.37 -15.38
N HIS A 76 7.47 -18.69 -14.67
CA HIS A 76 8.89 -18.71 -15.04
C HIS A 76 9.56 -20.06 -14.69
N GLY A 77 9.07 -20.80 -13.69
CA GLY A 77 9.56 -22.14 -13.34
C GLY A 77 11.01 -22.23 -12.84
N GLN A 78 11.69 -21.09 -12.67
CA GLN A 78 13.07 -21.01 -12.21
C GLN A 78 13.15 -20.58 -10.74
N ILE A 79 14.25 -20.94 -10.08
CA ILE A 79 14.53 -20.49 -8.71
C ILE A 79 14.56 -18.96 -8.70
N PRO A 80 13.81 -18.28 -7.82
CA PRO A 80 13.83 -16.83 -7.72
C PRO A 80 15.24 -16.32 -7.47
N HIS A 81 15.71 -15.43 -8.35
CA HIS A 81 16.93 -14.66 -8.11
C HIS A 81 16.83 -13.87 -6.80
N ALA A 82 17.97 -13.56 -6.18
CA ALA A 82 17.99 -12.89 -4.88
C ALA A 82 17.28 -11.52 -4.91
N TRP A 83 17.35 -10.77 -6.02
CA TRP A 83 16.61 -9.51 -6.17
C TRP A 83 15.10 -9.70 -6.11
N LEU A 84 14.58 -10.82 -6.60
CA LEU A 84 13.15 -11.13 -6.60
C LEU A 84 12.68 -11.45 -5.18
N LEU A 85 13.47 -12.19 -4.40
CA LEU A 85 13.18 -12.45 -2.99
C LEU A 85 13.15 -11.15 -2.17
N ILE A 86 14.13 -10.26 -2.36
CA ILE A 86 14.16 -8.95 -1.70
C ILE A 86 12.92 -8.14 -2.09
N LYS A 87 12.55 -8.10 -3.38
CA LYS A 87 11.35 -7.40 -3.85
C LYS A 87 10.09 -7.94 -3.17
N ILE A 88 9.94 -9.26 -3.04
CA ILE A 88 8.80 -9.90 -2.37
C ILE A 88 8.76 -9.51 -0.89
N LEU A 89 9.90 -9.50 -0.19
CA LEU A 89 9.97 -9.07 1.21
C LEU A 89 9.51 -7.61 1.39
N VAL A 90 9.90 -6.72 0.48
CA VAL A 90 9.46 -5.31 0.52
C VAL A 90 7.96 -5.20 0.25
N VAL A 91 7.42 -5.93 -0.73
CA VAL A 91 5.97 -5.94 -1.03
C VAL A 91 5.16 -6.54 0.13
N PHE A 92 5.69 -7.57 0.79
CA PHE A 92 5.10 -8.16 1.98
C PHE A 92 5.06 -7.15 3.14
N PHE A 93 6.15 -6.43 3.38
CA PHE A 93 6.20 -5.35 4.37
C PHE A 93 5.19 -4.24 4.06
N LEU A 94 5.08 -3.81 2.80
CA LEU A 94 4.06 -2.84 2.37
C LEU A 94 2.63 -3.36 2.57
N SER A 95 2.40 -4.66 2.37
CA SER A 95 1.10 -5.29 2.62
C SER A 95 0.73 -5.24 4.11
N ALA A 96 1.69 -5.48 5.00
CA ALA A 96 1.49 -5.29 6.43
C ALA A 96 1.18 -3.83 6.78
N LEU A 97 1.91 -2.88 6.19
CA LEU A 97 1.67 -1.44 6.38
C LEU A 97 0.27 -1.01 5.88
N HIS A 98 -0.18 -1.54 4.74
CA HIS A 98 -1.54 -1.32 4.24
C HIS A 98 -2.59 -1.78 5.26
N GLY A 99 -2.39 -2.96 5.87
CA GLY A 99 -3.27 -3.49 6.91
C GLY A 99 -3.33 -2.58 8.14
N LEU A 100 -2.18 -2.07 8.58
CA LEU A 100 -2.11 -1.12 9.71
C LEU A 100 -2.84 0.19 9.39
N LEU A 101 -2.64 0.76 8.20
CA LEU A 101 -3.35 1.96 7.75
C LEU A 101 -4.85 1.73 7.66
N SER A 102 -5.29 0.58 7.11
CA SER A 102 -6.71 0.21 7.03
C SER A 102 -7.35 0.11 8.42
N GLY A 103 -6.64 -0.49 9.37
CA GLY A 103 -7.08 -0.60 10.76
C GLY A 103 -7.15 0.76 11.47
N ASP A 104 -6.16 1.63 11.24
CA ASP A 104 -6.13 2.99 11.78
C ASP A 104 -7.31 3.82 11.27
N LEU A 105 -7.56 3.86 9.96
CA LEU A 105 -8.71 4.57 9.41
C LEU A 105 -10.05 4.01 9.95
N ARG A 106 -10.16 2.69 10.13
CA ARG A 106 -11.35 2.09 10.74
C ARG A 106 -11.57 2.58 12.17
N LYS A 107 -10.52 2.62 12.99
CA LYS A 107 -10.60 3.06 14.39
C LYS A 107 -10.96 4.54 14.49
N ARG A 108 -10.37 5.40 13.63
CA ARG A 108 -10.68 6.84 13.58
C ARG A 108 -12.15 7.08 13.29
N ALA A 109 -12.72 6.37 12.32
CA ALA A 109 -14.09 6.58 11.92
C ALA A 109 -15.12 6.04 12.91
N THR A 110 -14.72 5.12 13.81
CA THR A 110 -15.59 4.65 14.89
C THR A 110 -15.33 5.37 16.21
N GLY A 111 -14.51 6.44 16.21
CA GLY A 111 -14.16 7.17 17.42
C GLY A 111 -13.32 6.37 18.43
N GLN A 112 -12.76 5.23 18.02
CA GLN A 112 -11.93 4.42 18.91
C GLN A 112 -10.56 5.08 19.15
N PRO A 113 -9.97 4.90 20.34
CA PRO A 113 -8.64 5.41 20.62
C PRO A 113 -7.63 4.84 19.63
N THR A 114 -6.90 5.74 18.98
CA THR A 114 -5.84 5.39 18.03
C THR A 114 -4.48 5.47 18.70
N LYS A 115 -3.60 4.51 18.38
CA LYS A 115 -2.21 4.54 18.83
C LYS A 115 -1.37 5.16 17.72
N ASN A 116 -0.78 6.32 18.00
CA ASN A 116 0.15 6.98 17.08
C ASN A 116 1.51 6.26 17.10
N PHE A 117 1.63 5.16 16.35
CA PHE A 117 2.92 4.49 16.15
C PHE A 117 3.80 5.28 15.17
N ALA A 118 5.12 5.20 15.36
CA ALA A 118 6.08 5.83 14.45
C ALA A 118 5.91 5.37 13.00
N LEU A 119 5.51 4.11 12.79
CA LEU A 119 5.20 3.54 11.47
C LEU A 119 4.05 4.27 10.76
N LEU A 120 2.95 4.57 11.46
CA LEU A 120 1.80 5.30 10.89
C LEU A 120 2.16 6.75 10.59
N ARG A 121 2.90 7.40 11.49
CA ARG A 121 3.33 8.80 11.33
C ARG A 121 4.26 8.98 10.13
N ASN A 122 5.13 8.00 9.89
CA ASN A 122 6.12 8.05 8.80
C ASN A 122 5.67 7.24 7.58
N ALA A 123 4.42 6.76 7.54
CA ALA A 123 3.94 5.81 6.52
C ALA A 123 4.16 6.32 5.09
N ALA A 124 3.86 7.60 4.81
CA ALA A 124 4.06 8.18 3.48
C ALA A 124 5.53 8.13 3.02
N GLY A 125 6.47 8.48 3.91
CA GLY A 125 7.90 8.41 3.61
C GLY A 125 8.40 6.97 3.46
N ILE A 126 7.92 6.07 4.31
CA ILE A 126 8.22 4.63 4.22
C ILE A 126 7.73 4.07 2.88
N ILE A 127 6.50 4.39 2.47
CA ILE A 127 5.93 3.96 1.18
C ILE A 127 6.81 4.47 0.03
N ALA A 128 7.18 5.75 0.04
CA ALA A 128 8.03 6.33 -1.01
C ALA A 128 9.39 5.63 -1.11
N ILE A 129 10.05 5.37 0.01
CA ILE A 129 11.34 4.65 0.05
C ILE A 129 11.16 3.22 -0.51
N CYS A 130 10.13 2.49 -0.09
CA CYS A 130 9.87 1.15 -0.60
C CYS A 130 9.62 1.14 -2.11
N VAL A 131 8.91 2.12 -2.66
CA VAL A 131 8.68 2.25 -4.11
C VAL A 131 9.99 2.49 -4.84
N ILE A 132 10.87 3.36 -4.33
CA ILE A 132 12.20 3.58 -4.91
C ILE A 132 13.01 2.27 -4.91
N VAL A 133 13.06 1.57 -3.78
CA VAL A 133 13.77 0.29 -3.67
C VAL A 133 13.24 -0.74 -4.67
N ILE A 134 11.91 -0.88 -4.78
CA ILE A 134 11.27 -1.78 -5.75
C ILE A 134 11.63 -1.38 -7.19
N GLY A 135 11.60 -0.09 -7.52
CA GLY A 135 11.94 0.42 -8.85
C GLY A 135 13.41 0.14 -9.21
N VAL A 136 14.32 0.40 -8.29
CA VAL A 136 15.76 0.12 -8.45
C VAL A 136 16.00 -1.38 -8.65
N LEU A 137 15.40 -2.25 -7.82
CA LEU A 137 15.49 -3.70 -7.95
C LEU A 137 14.96 -4.19 -9.31
N ALA A 138 13.88 -3.58 -9.81
CA ALA A 138 13.28 -3.97 -11.09
C ALA A 138 14.16 -3.61 -12.31
N VAL A 139 14.91 -2.51 -12.24
CA VAL A 139 15.75 -2.01 -13.35
C VAL A 139 17.16 -2.60 -13.28
N ILE A 140 17.83 -2.47 -12.14
CA ILE A 140 19.24 -2.86 -12.01
C ILE A 140 19.37 -4.38 -11.97
N ARG A 141 18.36 -5.08 -11.44
CA ARG A 141 18.38 -6.54 -11.23
C ARG A 141 19.76 -7.02 -10.77
N PRO A 142 20.32 -6.41 -9.72
CA PRO A 142 21.60 -6.88 -9.23
C PRO A 142 21.38 -8.35 -8.84
N PHE A 143 22.30 -9.27 -9.16
CA PHE A 143 22.30 -10.70 -8.80
C PHE A 143 21.14 -11.59 -9.30
#